data_AF-A0A8T4YUM9-F1
#
_entry.id   AF-A0A8T4YUM9-F1
#
_cell.length_a   1.000
_cell.length_b   1.000
_cell.length_c   1.000
_cell.angle_alpha   90.00
_cell.angle_beta   90.00
_cell.angle_gamma   90.00
#
_symmetry.space_group_name_H-M   'P 1'
#
loop_
_entity.id
_entity.type
_entity.pdbx_description
1 polymer ?
#
loop_
_entity_poly.entity_id
_entity_poly.type
_entity_poly.pdbx_seq_one_letter_code
_entity_poly.pdbx_strand_id
1 'polypeptide(L)'
;MLTALLPYNHLGPYESREAVVLPNINLGGRASATVTLDLRGLLTGTVTFTNMHGDVRSSSWAEVFINGTGSYTTYSWDGFYEVYLPQGVYTITVEEAGLAAQSISATIPDGGVSNLNFYLRPSGEAVPEYEYCNVLVTFAAGITLSLLSVKLNCRSRRPLMVRSEDAAPAVCTR
;
A
#
# COMPACT_ATOMS: atom_id res chain seq x y z
N MET A 1 -25.82 -11.66 2.10
CA MET A 1 -24.90 -11.71 3.25
C MET A 1 -23.84 -10.65 3.00
N LEU A 2 -24.10 -9.42 3.45
CA LEU A 2 -23.31 -8.22 3.14
C LEU A 2 -22.84 -7.59 4.45
N THR A 3 -21.91 -8.25 5.12
CA THR A 3 -21.28 -7.78 6.37
C THR A 3 -19.77 -7.79 6.15
N ALA A 4 -19.29 -6.93 5.26
CA ALA A 4 -17.85 -6.80 5.00
C ALA A 4 -17.46 -5.45 4.34
N LEU A 5 -18.22 -4.35 4.56
CA LEU A 5 -17.85 -3.05 3.98
C LEU A 5 -17.55 -1.94 5.00
N LEU A 6 -17.53 -2.25 6.29
CA LEU A 6 -17.07 -1.33 7.32
C LEU A 6 -16.14 -2.09 8.28
N PRO A 7 -14.88 -2.34 7.91
CA PRO A 7 -13.86 -2.87 8.82
C PRO A 7 -13.53 -1.89 9.96
N TYR A 8 -14.16 -0.72 9.99
CA TYR A 8 -14.09 0.19 11.11
C TYR A 8 -14.42 -0.55 12.39
N ASN A 9 -13.46 -0.62 13.29
CA ASN A 9 -13.67 -0.84 14.70
C ASN A 9 -14.43 0.36 15.30
N HIS A 10 -15.66 0.55 14.81
CA HIS A 10 -16.63 1.56 15.21
C HIS A 10 -17.59 1.03 16.26
N LEU A 11 -17.32 -0.16 16.83
CA LEU A 11 -18.07 -0.73 17.94
C LEU A 11 -17.99 0.16 19.20
N GLY A 12 -17.18 1.22 19.13
CA GLY A 12 -17.01 2.18 20.20
C GLY A 12 -16.17 1.60 21.32
N PRO A 13 -15.93 2.41 22.35
CA PRO A 13 -15.08 2.04 23.47
C PRO A 13 -15.74 1.01 24.40
N TYR A 14 -17.02 0.70 24.23
CA TYR A 14 -17.79 -0.10 25.18
C TYR A 14 -18.25 -1.44 24.59
N GLU A 15 -18.25 -2.49 25.40
CA GLU A 15 -18.83 -3.78 25.07
C GLU A 15 -19.75 -4.30 26.20
N SER A 16 -20.81 -5.01 25.84
CA SER A 16 -21.64 -5.74 26.80
C SER A 16 -21.13 -7.16 26.89
N ARG A 17 -20.61 -7.56 28.06
CA ARG A 17 -20.11 -8.92 28.30
C ARG A 17 -21.18 -9.88 28.82
N GLU A 18 -22.29 -9.34 29.30
CA GLU A 18 -23.40 -10.10 29.86
C GLU A 18 -24.63 -10.08 28.94
N ALA A 19 -25.39 -11.18 28.94
CA ALA A 19 -26.63 -11.26 28.19
C ALA A 19 -27.76 -10.53 28.94
N VAL A 20 -28.46 -9.63 28.26
CA VAL A 20 -29.63 -8.94 28.83
C VAL A 20 -30.81 -9.90 28.84
N VAL A 21 -31.18 -10.39 30.03
CA VAL A 21 -32.35 -11.27 30.20
C VAL A 21 -33.56 -10.45 30.62
N LEU A 22 -34.59 -10.43 29.77
CA LEU A 22 -35.88 -9.86 30.12
C LEU A 22 -36.76 -10.95 30.76
N PRO A 23 -37.16 -10.79 32.04
CA PRO A 23 -38.05 -11.77 32.66
C PRO A 23 -39.44 -11.75 32.00
N ASN A 24 -40.08 -12.92 31.91
CA ASN A 24 -41.44 -13.02 31.39
C ASN A 24 -42.43 -12.34 32.35
N ILE A 25 -43.27 -11.46 31.82
CA ILE A 25 -44.22 -10.64 32.60
C ILE A 25 -45.64 -10.83 32.09
N ASN A 26 -46.61 -10.78 33.01
CA ASN A 26 -48.04 -10.85 32.70
C ASN A 26 -48.49 -9.68 31.83
N LEU A 27 -49.56 -9.87 31.03
CA LEU A 27 -50.18 -8.78 30.28
C LEU A 27 -50.53 -7.60 31.22
N GLY A 28 -50.02 -6.41 30.89
CA GLY A 28 -50.21 -5.19 31.68
C GLY A 28 -49.11 -4.91 32.71
N GLY A 29 -48.10 -5.78 32.84
CA GLY A 29 -46.93 -5.56 33.68
C GLY A 29 -45.87 -4.66 33.03
N ARG A 30 -44.92 -4.15 33.84
CA ARG A 30 -43.74 -3.41 33.38
C ARG A 30 -42.49 -4.16 33.84
N ALA A 31 -41.54 -4.37 32.92
CA ALA A 31 -40.20 -4.81 33.24
C ALA A 31 -39.19 -3.73 32.84
N SER A 32 -38.09 -3.70 33.58
CA SER A 32 -36.90 -2.95 33.26
C SER A 32 -35.70 -3.87 33.41
N ALA A 33 -34.73 -3.74 32.51
CA ALA A 33 -33.43 -4.40 32.63
C ALA A 33 -32.33 -3.36 32.73
N THR A 34 -31.26 -3.72 33.41
CA THR A 34 -30.03 -2.92 33.47
C THR A 34 -29.01 -3.56 32.54
N VAL A 35 -28.35 -2.75 31.73
CA VAL A 35 -27.27 -3.21 30.84
C VAL A 35 -25.96 -2.65 31.39
N THR A 36 -25.02 -3.54 31.66
CA THR A 36 -23.65 -3.19 32.03
C THR A 36 -22.80 -3.10 30.77
N LEU A 37 -21.97 -2.05 30.70
CA LEU A 37 -21.07 -1.80 29.59
C LEU A 37 -19.66 -1.68 30.14
N ASP A 38 -18.76 -2.53 29.67
CA ASP A 38 -17.36 -2.54 30.03
C ASP A 38 -16.53 -1.74 29.02
N LEU A 39 -15.53 -1.01 29.52
CA LEU A 39 -14.61 -0.24 28.68
C LEU A 39 -13.55 -1.18 28.09
N ARG A 40 -13.43 -1.17 26.77
CA ARG A 40 -12.40 -1.88 26.02
C ARG A 40 -11.06 -1.18 26.17
N GLY A 41 -9.96 -1.92 26.05
CA GLY A 41 -8.63 -1.33 26.04
C GLY A 41 -8.38 -0.54 24.77
N LEU A 42 -7.80 0.65 24.88
CA LEU A 42 -7.39 1.47 23.74
C LEU A 42 -5.96 1.14 23.36
N LEU A 43 -5.76 0.59 22.17
CA LEU A 43 -4.44 0.54 21.54
C LEU A 43 -4.29 1.76 20.63
N THR A 44 -3.21 2.51 20.85
CA THR A 44 -2.92 3.74 20.11
C THR A 44 -1.43 3.85 19.81
N GLY A 45 -1.07 4.61 18.79
CA GLY A 45 0.32 4.95 18.54
C GLY A 45 0.55 5.48 17.14
N THR A 46 1.82 5.56 16.77
CA THR A 46 2.23 6.14 15.49
C THR A 46 2.96 5.15 14.60
N VAL A 47 2.71 5.23 13.30
CA VAL A 47 3.41 4.52 12.24
C VAL A 47 4.28 5.52 11.48
N THR A 48 5.57 5.26 11.47
CA THR A 48 6.57 6.11 10.80
C THR A 48 7.48 5.28 9.91
N PHE A 49 8.06 5.91 8.90
CA PHE A 49 9.01 5.26 7.99
C PHE A 49 10.13 6.22 7.57
N THR A 50 11.23 5.66 7.07
CA THR A 50 12.31 6.46 6.44
C THR A 50 12.07 6.59 4.95
N ASN A 51 12.07 7.81 4.43
CA ASN A 51 12.03 8.04 3.00
C ASN A 51 13.41 7.75 2.35
N MET A 52 13.46 7.81 1.01
CA MET A 52 14.69 7.64 0.23
C MET A 52 15.79 8.69 0.52
N HIS A 53 15.45 9.80 1.17
CA HIS A 53 16.38 10.86 1.56
C HIS A 53 16.91 10.70 2.99
N GLY A 54 16.46 9.69 3.74
CA GLY A 54 16.84 9.49 5.14
C GLY A 54 15.99 10.25 6.15
N ASP A 55 14.93 10.95 5.73
CA ASP A 55 14.01 11.63 6.63
C ASP A 55 12.95 10.68 7.17
N VAL A 56 12.60 10.86 8.44
CA VAL A 56 11.46 10.16 9.05
C VAL A 56 10.16 10.88 8.71
N ARG A 57 9.18 10.14 8.20
CA ARG A 57 7.84 10.62 7.84
C ARG A 57 6.76 9.76 8.48
N SER A 58 5.59 10.36 8.73
CA SER A 58 4.37 9.64 9.06
C SER A 58 3.94 8.81 7.87
N SER A 59 3.53 7.57 8.14
CA SER A 59 2.99 6.67 7.13
C SER A 59 1.47 6.66 7.25
N SER A 60 0.81 7.07 6.17
CA SER A 60 -0.64 7.20 6.11
C SER A 60 -1.22 6.02 5.35
N TRP A 61 -2.40 5.55 5.74
CA TRP A 61 -3.05 4.38 5.15
C TRP A 61 -2.27 3.06 5.29
N ALA A 62 -1.33 2.97 6.23
CA ALA A 62 -0.73 1.69 6.57
C ALA A 62 -1.78 0.80 7.24
N GLU A 63 -1.92 -0.43 6.75
CA GLU A 63 -2.86 -1.40 7.28
C GLU A 63 -2.31 -2.02 8.57
N VAL A 64 -3.14 -2.08 9.59
CA VAL A 64 -2.80 -2.59 10.92
C VAL A 64 -3.70 -3.80 11.20
N PHE A 65 -3.11 -4.98 11.06
CA PHE A 65 -3.75 -6.27 11.34
C PHE A 65 -3.50 -6.70 12.77
N ILE A 66 -4.56 -6.98 13.51
CA ILE A 66 -4.50 -7.31 14.93
C ILE A 66 -5.13 -8.68 15.09
N ASN A 67 -4.31 -9.69 15.36
CA ASN A 67 -4.75 -11.07 15.50
C ASN A 67 -4.41 -11.60 16.89
N GLY A 68 -5.34 -12.33 17.52
CA GLY A 68 -5.17 -12.88 18.86
C GLY A 68 -6.47 -13.54 19.33
N THR A 69 -7.02 -13.05 20.44
CA THR A 69 -8.35 -13.46 20.94
C THR A 69 -9.49 -13.09 19.97
N GLY A 70 -9.22 -12.21 19.00
CA GLY A 70 -10.08 -11.89 17.87
C GLY A 70 -9.24 -11.47 16.67
N SER A 71 -9.89 -11.12 15.56
CA SER A 71 -9.24 -10.54 14.38
C SER A 71 -9.86 -9.18 14.09
N TYR A 72 -9.02 -8.15 14.04
CA TYR A 72 -9.40 -6.77 13.77
C TYR A 72 -8.44 -6.18 12.76
N THR A 73 -8.95 -5.31 11.88
CA THR A 73 -8.16 -4.57 10.93
C THR A 73 -8.47 -3.10 11.08
N THR A 74 -7.43 -2.27 11.17
CA THR A 74 -7.54 -0.82 11.14
C THR A 74 -6.46 -0.27 10.22
N TYR A 75 -6.36 1.04 10.08
CA TYR A 75 -5.31 1.69 9.30
C TYR A 75 -4.82 2.96 9.98
N SER A 76 -3.60 3.39 9.65
CA SER A 76 -3.08 4.68 10.08
C SER A 76 -3.74 5.83 9.31
N TRP A 77 -4.07 6.91 10.00
CA TRP A 77 -4.54 8.15 9.39
C TRP A 77 -3.35 8.95 8.87
N ASP A 78 -2.89 9.96 9.63
CA ASP A 78 -1.69 10.73 9.29
C ASP A 78 -0.48 10.21 10.08
N GLY A 79 -0.19 8.91 9.95
CA GLY A 79 0.79 8.24 10.79
C GLY A 79 0.31 7.91 12.20
N PHE A 80 -0.96 8.10 12.51
CA PHE A 80 -1.54 7.77 13.82
C PHE A 80 -2.66 6.75 13.68
N TYR A 81 -2.77 5.82 14.63
CA TYR A 81 -3.83 4.82 14.65
C TYR A 81 -4.40 4.63 16.05
N GLU A 82 -5.68 4.29 16.11
CA GLU A 82 -6.41 3.98 17.33
C GLU A 82 -7.37 2.82 17.11
N VAL A 83 -7.47 1.95 18.10
CA VAL A 83 -8.33 0.77 18.04
C VAL A 83 -8.71 0.33 19.46
N TYR A 84 -10.02 0.21 19.70
CA TYR A 84 -10.55 -0.37 20.93
C TYR A 84 -10.60 -1.90 20.83
N LEU A 85 -9.91 -2.59 21.72
CA LEU A 85 -9.79 -4.04 21.73
C LEU A 85 -10.26 -4.58 23.08
N PRO A 86 -10.90 -5.77 23.12
CA PRO A 86 -11.13 -6.45 24.39
C PRO A 86 -9.80 -6.76 25.07
N GLN A 87 -9.81 -7.02 26.37
CA GLN A 87 -8.60 -7.46 27.06
C GLN A 87 -8.05 -8.74 26.42
N GLY A 88 -6.74 -8.82 26.23
CA GLY A 88 -6.14 -9.98 25.59
C GLY A 88 -4.71 -9.78 25.13
N VAL A 89 -4.14 -10.84 24.55
CA VAL A 89 -2.83 -10.80 23.91
C VAL A 89 -3.03 -10.81 22.42
N TYR A 90 -2.43 -9.83 21.75
CA TYR A 90 -2.55 -9.64 20.31
C TYR A 90 -1.18 -9.57 19.66
N THR A 91 -1.10 -10.09 18.44
CA THR A 91 -0.01 -9.84 17.51
C THR A 91 -0.51 -8.81 16.50
N ILE A 92 0.16 -7.66 16.51
CA ILE A 92 -0.14 -6.52 15.67
C ILE A 92 0.89 -6.49 14.54
N THR A 93 0.41 -6.59 13.31
CA THR A 93 1.21 -6.50 12.09
C THR A 93 0.82 -5.23 11.35
N VAL A 94 1.80 -4.40 11.03
CA VAL A 94 1.61 -3.20 10.21
C VAL A 94 2.27 -3.41 8.86
N GLU A 95 1.52 -3.15 7.79
CA GLU A 95 2.01 -3.26 6.41
C GLU A 95 1.57 -2.09 5.55
N GLU A 96 2.42 -1.74 4.58
CA GLU A 96 2.16 -0.71 3.58
C GLU A 96 2.93 -1.05 2.31
N ALA A 97 2.37 -0.72 1.16
CA ALA A 97 3.00 -0.98 -0.13
C ALA A 97 4.38 -0.28 -0.22
N GLY A 98 5.41 -1.04 -0.59
CA GLY A 98 6.79 -0.52 -0.69
C GLY A 98 7.57 -0.45 0.63
N LEU A 99 6.93 -0.80 1.76
CA LEU A 99 7.56 -0.90 3.08
C LEU A 99 7.59 -2.36 3.57
N ALA A 100 8.60 -2.70 4.36
CA ALA A 100 8.70 -3.99 5.02
C ALA A 100 7.74 -4.05 6.20
N ALA A 101 6.86 -5.04 6.20
CA ALA A 101 5.90 -5.25 7.29
C ALA A 101 6.61 -5.49 8.63
N GLN A 102 5.99 -5.02 9.71
CA GLN A 102 6.49 -5.18 11.07
C GLN A 102 5.44 -5.80 11.97
N SER A 103 5.81 -6.86 12.70
CA SER A 103 4.92 -7.53 13.64
C SER A 103 5.44 -7.44 15.07
N ILE A 104 4.57 -7.06 16.02
CA ILE A 104 4.87 -6.96 17.44
C ILE A 104 3.71 -7.56 18.24
N SER A 105 4.02 -8.37 19.24
CA SER A 105 3.02 -8.87 20.19
C SER A 105 2.91 -7.95 21.40
N ALA A 106 1.68 -7.61 21.79
CA ALA A 106 1.38 -6.75 22.94
C ALA A 106 0.17 -7.28 23.72
N THR A 107 0.17 -7.04 25.03
CA THR A 107 -0.97 -7.31 25.90
C THR A 107 -1.80 -6.05 26.08
N ILE A 108 -3.10 -6.16 25.85
CA ILE A 108 -4.05 -5.07 26.01
C ILE A 108 -4.78 -5.24 27.35
N PRO A 109 -4.65 -4.28 28.29
CA PRO A 109 -5.35 -4.30 29.56
C PRO A 109 -6.82 -3.90 29.40
N ASP A 110 -7.65 -4.32 30.34
CA ASP A 110 -9.07 -3.96 30.36
C ASP A 110 -9.27 -2.49 30.71
N GLY A 111 -10.03 -1.75 29.90
CA GLY A 111 -10.26 -0.31 30.03
C GLY A 111 -9.01 0.59 30.03
N GLY A 112 -7.82 0.03 29.80
CA GLY A 112 -6.56 0.77 29.84
C GLY A 112 -6.11 1.27 28.46
N VAL A 113 -5.05 2.06 28.44
CA VAL A 113 -4.43 2.57 27.21
C VAL A 113 -3.07 1.92 27.00
N SER A 114 -2.87 1.28 25.86
CA SER A 114 -1.60 0.73 25.40
C SER A 114 -1.06 1.59 24.26
N ASN A 115 0.15 2.12 24.42
CA ASN A 115 0.84 2.87 23.37
C ASN A 115 1.86 1.96 22.67
N LEU A 116 1.78 1.85 21.34
CA LEU A 116 2.71 1.05 20.54
C LEU A 116 3.06 1.79 19.26
N ASN A 117 4.35 2.03 19.04
CA ASN A 117 4.82 2.75 17.85
C ASN A 117 5.54 1.80 16.90
N PHE A 118 5.32 2.01 15.61
CA PHE A 118 5.91 1.22 14.53
C PHE A 118 6.86 2.07 13.70
N TYR A 119 7.96 1.45 13.31
CA TYR A 119 8.97 2.05 12.45
C TYR A 119 9.25 1.12 11.28
N LEU A 120 8.60 1.41 10.16
CA LEU A 120 8.70 0.64 8.94
C LEU A 120 9.96 1.04 8.17
N ARG A 121 10.60 0.04 7.57
CA ARG A 121 11.76 0.24 6.68
C ARG A 121 11.34 0.03 5.24
N PRO A 122 11.95 0.70 4.25
CA PRO A 122 11.71 0.38 2.85
C PRO A 122 11.98 -1.11 2.58
N SER A 123 11.09 -1.79 1.87
CA SER A 123 11.28 -3.21 1.53
C SER A 123 12.41 -3.43 0.51
N GLY A 124 12.70 -2.41 -0.30
CA GLY A 124 13.65 -2.48 -1.41
C GLY A 124 13.05 -3.13 -2.67
N GLU A 125 11.79 -3.56 -2.61
CA GLU A 125 11.07 -4.07 -3.78
C GLU A 125 10.47 -2.91 -4.58
N ALA A 126 10.62 -2.97 -5.90
CA ALA A 126 10.05 -1.96 -6.78
C ALA A 126 8.52 -2.05 -6.74
N VAL A 127 7.86 -0.93 -6.41
CA VAL A 127 6.40 -0.85 -6.43
C VAL A 127 5.91 -1.11 -7.87
N PRO A 128 4.92 -2.01 -8.09
CA PRO A 128 4.54 -2.48 -9.43
C PRO A 128 3.92 -1.41 -10.34
N GLU A 129 3.66 -0.20 -9.83
CA GLU A 129 3.17 0.96 -10.58
C GLU A 129 4.07 1.35 -11.78
N TYR A 130 5.33 0.90 -11.79
CA TYR A 130 6.29 1.17 -12.87
C TYR A 130 6.51 0.04 -13.88
N GLU A 131 5.89 -1.14 -13.73
CA GLU A 131 6.07 -2.22 -14.71
C GLU A 131 5.64 -1.81 -16.13
N TYR A 132 4.55 -1.04 -16.25
CA TYR A 132 4.05 -0.56 -17.54
C TYR A 132 4.97 0.45 -18.23
N CYS A 133 5.70 1.29 -17.49
CA CYS A 133 6.64 2.25 -18.07
C CYS A 133 7.89 1.56 -18.63
N ASN A 134 8.38 0.51 -17.98
CA ASN A 134 9.54 -0.25 -18.46
C ASN A 134 9.27 -0.92 -19.81
N VAL A 135 8.04 -1.38 -20.04
CA VAL A 135 7.60 -1.95 -21.32
C VAL A 135 7.61 -0.88 -22.44
N LEU A 136 7.10 0.33 -22.19
CA LEU A 136 7.08 1.39 -23.20
C LEU A 136 8.48 1.88 -23.59
N VAL A 137 9.39 2.02 -22.61
CA VAL A 137 10.77 2.44 -22.85
C VAL A 137 11.54 1.39 -23.66
N THR A 138 11.34 0.11 -23.39
CA THR A 138 12.01 -0.98 -24.14
C THR A 138 11.53 -1.06 -25.59
N PHE A 139 10.22 -0.88 -25.86
CA PHE A 139 9.70 -0.80 -27.22
C PHE A 139 10.24 0.43 -27.98
N ALA A 140 10.27 1.61 -27.35
CA ALA A 140 10.80 2.81 -27.97
C ALA A 140 12.31 2.69 -28.29
N ALA A 141 13.10 2.13 -27.37
CA ALA A 141 14.52 1.85 -27.59
C ALA A 141 14.74 0.81 -28.72
N GLY A 142 13.93 -0.24 -28.76
CA GLY A 142 13.98 -1.26 -29.82
C GLY A 142 13.65 -0.68 -31.20
N ILE A 143 12.62 0.16 -31.30
CA ILE A 143 12.22 0.83 -32.55
C ILE A 143 13.32 1.81 -33.01
N THR A 144 13.88 2.60 -32.11
CA THR A 144 14.96 3.55 -32.47
C THR A 144 16.25 2.85 -32.90
N LEU A 145 16.67 1.76 -32.23
CA LEU A 145 17.80 0.94 -32.69
C LEU A 145 17.53 0.31 -34.07
N SER A 146 16.31 -0.16 -34.31
CA SER A 146 15.90 -0.75 -35.58
C SER A 146 15.93 0.29 -36.71
N LEU A 147 15.44 1.51 -36.46
CA LEU A 147 15.49 2.60 -37.43
C LEU A 147 16.93 3.08 -37.68
N LEU A 148 17.78 3.13 -36.64
CA LEU A 148 19.18 3.50 -36.76
C LEU A 148 19.96 2.49 -37.60
N SER A 149 19.78 1.19 -37.33
CA SER A 149 20.42 0.10 -38.08
C SER A 149 19.98 0.06 -39.55
N VAL A 150 18.70 0.30 -39.84
CA VAL A 150 18.22 0.47 -41.22
C VAL A 150 18.88 1.66 -41.91
N LYS A 151 18.96 2.83 -41.26
CA LYS A 151 19.64 4.01 -41.83
C LYS A 151 21.13 3.80 -42.05
N LEU A 152 21.82 3.12 -41.14
CA LEU A 152 23.24 2.80 -41.27
C LEU A 152 23.50 1.82 -42.43
N ASN A 153 22.66 0.79 -42.58
CA ASN A 153 22.74 -0.17 -43.68
C ASN A 153 22.46 0.49 -45.04
N CYS A 154 21.48 1.40 -45.13
CA CYS A 154 21.22 2.19 -46.33
C CYS A 154 22.35 3.17 -46.69
N ARG A 155 23.05 3.74 -45.69
CA ARG A 155 24.22 4.61 -45.94
C ARG A 155 25.43 3.84 -46.47
N SER A 156 25.67 2.63 -45.97
CA SER A 156 26.77 1.77 -46.43
C SER A 156 26.60 1.25 -47.86
N ARG A 157 25.37 1.24 -48.40
CA ARG A 157 25.05 0.74 -49.75
C ARG A 157 25.02 1.84 -50.83
N ARG A 158 25.40 3.08 -50.54
CA ARG A 158 25.54 4.12 -51.58
C ARG A 158 26.86 3.90 -52.35
N PRO A 159 26.85 3.53 -53.64
CA PRO A 159 28.07 3.48 -54.42
C PRO A 159 28.62 4.90 -54.59
N LEU A 160 29.94 5.04 -54.41
CA LEU A 160 30.68 6.29 -54.63
C LEU A 160 30.55 6.64 -56.12
N MET A 161 29.78 7.68 -56.42
CA MET A 161 29.57 8.14 -57.79
C MET A 161 30.89 8.72 -58.30
N VAL A 162 31.60 7.97 -59.16
CA VAL A 162 32.81 8.42 -59.83
C VAL A 162 32.45 9.60 -60.74
N ARG A 163 33.07 10.75 -60.48
CA ARG A 163 32.98 11.96 -61.30
C ARG A 163 33.79 11.74 -62.57
N SER A 164 33.12 11.50 -63.70
CA SER A 164 33.76 11.48 -65.02
C SER A 164 33.84 12.92 -65.57
N GLU A 165 34.95 13.60 -65.30
CA GLU A 165 35.44 14.69 -66.15
C GLU A 165 36.30 14.06 -67.26
N ASP A 166 35.85 14.17 -68.51
CA ASP A 166 36.68 14.39 -69.71
C ASP A 166 35.83 14.20 -70.99
N ALA A 167 35.42 15.33 -71.59
CA ALA A 167 34.90 15.38 -72.94
C ALA A 167 35.79 16.29 -73.77
N ALA A 168 36.69 15.71 -74.56
CA ALA A 168 37.47 16.42 -75.57
C ALA A 168 36.64 16.55 -76.88
N PRO A 169 36.60 17.72 -77.54
CA PRO A 169 35.87 17.89 -78.79
C PRO A 169 36.70 17.39 -79.99
N ALA A 170 36.07 16.58 -80.84
CA ALA A 170 36.64 16.16 -82.12
C ALA A 170 36.67 17.32 -83.12
N VAL A 171 37.88 17.68 -83.56
CA VAL A 171 38.15 18.59 -84.68
C VAL A 171 37.87 17.85 -85.99
N CYS A 172 36.99 18.40 -86.81
CA CYS A 172 36.66 17.91 -88.14
C CYS A 172 37.65 18.50 -89.16
N THR A 173 38.43 17.65 -89.84
CA THR A 173 39.27 18.04 -90.99
C THR A 173 38.75 17.43 -92.29
N ARG A 174 38.35 18.31 -93.20
CA ARG A 174 38.74 18.44 -94.62
C ARG A 174 37.56 18.58 -95.57
#